data_AF-A0A495QGH6-F1
#
_entry.id   AF-A0A495QGH6-F1
#
_cell.length_a   1.000
_cell.length_b   1.000
_cell.length_c   1.000
_cell.angle_alpha   90.00
_cell.angle_beta   90.00
_cell.angle_gamma   90.00
#
_symmetry.space_group_name_H-M   'P 1'
#
loop_
_entity.id
_entity.type
_entity.pdbx_description
1 polymer ?
#
loop_
_entity_poly.entity_id
_entity_poly.type
_entity_poly.pdbx_seq_one_letter_code
_entity_poly.pdbx_strand_id
1 'polypeptide(L)'
;MRFKGVHRKPREPRHREWPRAGRSRGDGRPGGDAYAPSPPDSGQVRPRSNQPRDRFGRFRKAGRDDDFALGPGGAPDDRAGRDGPDTGDTAGDPPGGFTGRFGRRRRGRPRQGDYSWSDFELEDDRLRVEPYPPGTPHVADGRRHCGVLENVLYRQWDVREGPPSPEVIAAVDSLASLPEPLKEKLAAGLDGIYVGPGGVPQLDDMGHLRDRPLPSGRATWDICAGAYGDHKIIVGDRPSPTPDVMLHEVGHALDDLDGEGDEWASDSPAFQRLYEECLPHLASAFHRQPNTLGRREFFADAFAAISSRQRPALVDMLAGNIRLALEVMLFFNRGFGI
;
A
#
# COMPACT_ATOMS: atom_id res chain seq x y z
N MET A 1 51.17 14.13 36.61
CA MET A 1 50.79 15.29 35.77
C MET A 1 49.26 15.29 35.62
N ARG A 2 48.60 16.38 36.02
CA ARG A 2 47.14 16.59 35.98
C ARG A 2 46.85 17.86 35.16
N PHE A 3 45.94 17.80 34.20
CA PHE A 3 45.18 18.95 33.66
C PHE A 3 43.85 18.38 33.11
N LYS A 4 42.72 18.51 33.82
CA LYS A 4 41.76 19.64 33.96
C LYS A 4 41.02 19.99 32.67
N GLY A 5 39.73 19.66 32.67
CA GLY A 5 38.76 19.92 31.60
C GLY A 5 38.35 21.38 31.47
N VAL A 6 37.80 21.70 30.30
CA VAL A 6 37.32 23.02 29.92
C VAL A 6 35.78 23.02 30.00
N HIS A 7 35.26 23.68 31.04
CA HIS A 7 33.87 24.13 31.11
C HIS A 7 33.74 25.47 30.38
N ARG A 8 32.73 25.60 29.52
CA ARG A 8 32.24 26.91 29.02
C ARG A 8 30.92 27.24 29.72
N LYS A 9 30.87 28.41 30.38
CA LYS A 9 29.66 29.04 30.92
C LYS A 9 29.08 30.06 29.92
N PRO A 10 27.76 30.34 29.98
CA PRO A 10 27.03 31.14 29.01
C PRO A 10 27.11 32.65 29.29
N ARG A 11 26.79 33.44 28.26
CA ARG A 11 26.84 34.91 28.24
C ARG A 11 25.42 35.47 28.13
N GLU A 12 24.92 36.12 29.17
CA GLU A 12 23.85 37.15 29.05
C GLU A 12 24.50 38.48 28.63
N PRO A 13 23.78 39.45 28.01
CA PRO A 13 23.09 40.46 28.83
C PRO A 13 21.88 41.21 28.21
N ARG A 14 21.08 41.81 29.14
CA ARG A 14 20.45 43.15 29.13
C ARG A 14 19.02 43.36 28.60
N HIS A 15 18.12 43.45 29.60
CA HIS A 15 17.01 44.39 29.70
C HIS A 15 17.47 45.87 29.59
N ARG A 16 16.67 46.73 28.92
CA ARG A 16 16.52 48.15 29.26
C ARG A 16 15.15 48.69 28.84
N GLU A 17 14.65 49.60 29.67
CA GLU A 17 13.28 50.03 29.87
C GLU A 17 12.76 51.11 28.90
N TRP A 18 11.43 51.31 28.95
CA TRP A 18 10.59 52.36 28.35
C TRP A 18 10.99 53.81 28.69
N PRO A 19 10.36 54.80 28.01
CA PRO A 19 9.30 55.56 28.69
C PRO A 19 8.03 55.87 27.87
N ARG A 20 6.97 56.18 28.63
CA ARG A 20 5.60 56.62 28.28
C ARG A 20 5.54 57.98 27.55
N ALA A 21 4.49 58.19 26.75
CA ALA A 21 3.32 59.07 27.04
C ALA A 21 2.74 59.77 25.79
N GLY A 22 1.41 59.72 25.62
CA GLY A 22 0.65 60.56 24.70
C GLY A 22 -0.83 60.14 24.61
N ARG A 23 -1.70 60.77 25.41
CA ARG A 23 -3.16 60.54 25.53
C ARG A 23 -3.97 61.37 24.54
N SER A 24 -5.16 60.87 24.14
CA SER A 24 -6.52 61.48 24.31
C SER A 24 -7.49 61.08 23.18
N ARG A 25 -8.59 60.35 23.48
CA ARG A 25 -10.01 60.78 23.69
C ARG A 25 -10.78 61.07 22.37
N GLY A 26 -12.04 60.72 22.15
CA GLY A 26 -13.14 60.18 22.97
C GLY A 26 -14.13 59.38 22.06
N ASP A 27 -14.93 58.46 22.59
CA ASP A 27 -16.27 58.61 23.18
C ASP A 27 -17.40 58.27 22.18
N GLY A 28 -18.27 57.32 22.54
CA GLY A 28 -19.51 57.01 21.82
C GLY A 28 -20.00 55.55 21.92
N ARG A 29 -20.76 55.22 22.97
CA ARG A 29 -21.72 54.10 23.10
C ARG A 29 -23.08 54.71 23.51
N PRO A 30 -24.25 54.03 23.54
CA PRO A 30 -24.62 52.66 23.10
C PRO A 30 -26.02 52.55 22.38
N GLY A 31 -26.39 51.33 21.98
CA GLY A 31 -27.78 50.85 21.72
C GLY A 31 -28.00 50.43 20.26
N GLY A 32 -28.52 49.26 19.90
CA GLY A 32 -29.16 48.15 20.61
C GLY A 32 -30.24 47.58 19.68
N ASP A 33 -30.06 46.33 19.23
CA ASP A 33 -31.06 45.35 18.72
C ASP A 33 -31.86 45.71 17.44
N ALA A 34 -32.16 44.83 16.47
CA ALA A 34 -31.94 43.41 16.26
C ALA A 34 -32.22 43.09 14.77
N TYR A 35 -31.41 42.22 14.15
CA TYR A 35 -31.88 41.22 13.18
C TYR A 35 -30.79 40.17 12.99
N ALA A 36 -31.08 38.93 13.38
CA ALA A 36 -30.20 37.77 13.24
C ALA A 36 -30.84 36.76 12.28
N PRO A 37 -30.05 36.09 11.43
CA PRO A 37 -30.38 34.78 10.91
C PRO A 37 -29.44 33.69 11.48
N SER A 38 -30.08 32.62 11.96
CA SER A 38 -29.75 31.19 12.10
C SER A 38 -28.32 30.63 12.30
N PRO A 39 -28.17 29.52 13.09
CA PRO A 39 -26.92 28.80 13.38
C PRO A 39 -26.67 27.64 12.37
N PRO A 40 -25.46 27.03 12.33
CA PRO A 40 -25.20 25.88 13.21
C PRO A 40 -23.74 25.68 13.70
N ASP A 41 -23.67 24.84 14.73
CA ASP A 41 -22.57 23.94 15.10
C ASP A 41 -21.22 24.47 15.58
N SER A 42 -21.12 24.55 16.91
CA SER A 42 -19.87 24.61 17.66
C SER A 42 -19.13 23.27 17.63
N GLY A 43 -18.26 23.08 16.65
CA GLY A 43 -17.24 22.03 16.64
C GLY A 43 -15.84 22.64 16.63
N GLN A 44 -15.35 23.09 17.79
CA GLN A 44 -13.98 23.58 17.95
C GLN A 44 -12.96 22.53 17.46
N VAL A 45 -12.33 22.80 16.32
CA VAL A 45 -11.20 22.02 15.82
C VAL A 45 -10.01 22.27 16.74
N ARG A 46 -9.70 21.26 17.58
CA ARG A 46 -8.47 21.24 18.38
C ARG A 46 -7.25 20.99 17.46
N PRO A 47 -6.09 21.59 17.75
CA PRO A 47 -4.85 21.26 17.04
C PRO A 47 -4.51 19.77 17.24
N ARG A 48 -4.31 19.02 16.15
CA ARG A 48 -4.01 17.57 16.16
C ARG A 48 -2.55 17.24 16.55
N SER A 49 -1.98 17.87 17.57
CA SER A 49 -0.60 17.57 18.01
C SER A 49 -0.48 16.67 19.25
N ASN A 50 -1.58 16.26 19.88
CA ASN A 50 -1.53 15.43 21.10
C ASN A 50 -2.42 14.18 20.96
N GLN A 51 -1.91 13.13 20.31
CA GLN A 51 -2.37 11.77 20.59
C GLN A 51 -1.42 11.10 21.59
N PRO A 52 -1.94 10.47 22.66
CA PRO A 52 -1.10 9.86 23.69
C PRO A 52 -0.41 8.61 23.13
N ARG A 53 0.90 8.72 22.91
CA ARG A 53 1.80 7.61 22.58
C ARG A 53 2.26 6.94 23.87
N ASP A 54 2.56 5.64 23.81
CA ASP A 54 3.28 4.99 24.90
C ASP A 54 4.75 5.46 24.96
N ARG A 55 5.49 5.02 25.99
CA ARG A 55 6.91 5.36 26.19
C ARG A 55 7.81 4.92 25.02
N PHE A 56 7.31 4.07 24.12
CA PHE A 56 8.02 3.54 22.95
C PHE A 56 7.45 4.02 21.61
N GLY A 57 6.57 5.03 21.61
CA GLY A 57 6.07 5.69 20.41
C GLY A 57 4.92 4.97 19.67
N ARG A 58 4.34 3.89 20.22
CA ARG A 58 3.21 3.18 19.63
C ARG A 58 1.90 3.94 19.84
N PHE A 59 1.00 3.89 18.86
CA PHE A 59 -0.36 4.41 18.98
C PHE A 59 -1.19 3.47 19.87
N ARG A 60 -1.87 4.02 20.88
CA ARG A 60 -2.91 3.28 21.59
C ARG A 60 -4.14 3.18 20.68
N LYS A 61 -4.63 1.96 20.48
CA LYS A 61 -5.95 1.67 19.89
C LYS A 61 -7.00 2.41 20.73
N ALA A 62 -7.50 3.54 20.24
CA ALA A 62 -8.64 4.21 20.83
C ALA A 62 -9.86 3.35 20.54
N GLY A 63 -10.51 2.89 21.60
CA GLY A 63 -11.67 2.01 21.53
C GLY A 63 -12.78 2.60 20.66
N ARG A 64 -13.25 1.78 19.73
CA ARG A 64 -14.62 1.72 19.27
C ARG A 64 -14.85 0.31 18.72
N ASP A 65 -15.54 -0.44 19.56
CA ASP A 65 -16.18 -1.76 19.45
C ASP A 65 -16.04 -2.57 18.15
N ASP A 66 -15.57 -3.80 18.38
CA ASP A 66 -15.62 -4.95 17.48
C ASP A 66 -17.09 -5.39 17.30
N ASP A 67 -17.75 -4.90 16.25
CA ASP A 67 -19.06 -5.39 15.79
C ASP A 67 -19.01 -5.72 14.28
N PHE A 68 -18.07 -6.59 13.89
CA PHE A 68 -18.09 -7.28 12.59
C PHE A 68 -17.67 -8.74 12.75
N ALA A 69 -18.32 -9.42 13.69
CA ALA A 69 -18.48 -10.85 13.66
C ALA A 69 -19.89 -11.12 14.20
N LEU A 70 -20.82 -11.54 13.33
CA LEU A 70 -21.81 -12.60 13.56
C LEU A 70 -22.97 -12.51 12.54
N GLY A 71 -23.17 -13.62 11.85
CA GLY A 71 -24.42 -14.02 11.18
C GLY A 71 -24.21 -15.31 10.38
N PRO A 72 -25.20 -16.20 10.26
CA PRO A 72 -26.07 -16.75 11.30
C PRO A 72 -26.05 -18.30 11.35
N GLY A 73 -26.41 -18.88 12.50
CA GLY A 73 -26.80 -20.30 12.69
C GLY A 73 -25.66 -21.25 13.11
N GLY A 74 -25.79 -22.13 14.09
CA GLY A 74 -26.90 -22.52 14.96
C GLY A 74 -26.35 -23.31 16.16
N ALA A 75 -27.16 -23.39 17.21
CA ALA A 75 -26.86 -24.07 18.47
C ALA A 75 -26.65 -25.59 18.28
N PRO A 76 -25.83 -26.25 19.14
CA PRO A 76 -25.92 -27.68 19.35
C PRO A 76 -26.97 -27.96 20.43
N ASP A 77 -28.01 -28.72 20.09
CA ASP A 77 -28.94 -29.28 21.06
C ASP A 77 -28.87 -30.81 20.97
N ASP A 78 -28.31 -31.41 22.02
CA ASP A 78 -28.29 -32.83 22.27
C ASP A 78 -29.69 -33.31 22.66
N ARG A 79 -30.29 -34.24 21.89
CA ARG A 79 -31.28 -35.19 22.40
C ARG A 79 -31.53 -36.38 21.45
N ALA A 80 -31.10 -37.54 21.94
CA ALA A 80 -31.57 -38.91 21.75
C ALA A 80 -32.73 -39.23 20.76
N GLY A 81 -32.54 -40.31 19.99
CA GLY A 81 -33.58 -41.33 19.83
C GLY A 81 -33.83 -41.91 18.42
N ARG A 82 -33.39 -43.16 18.24
CA ARG A 82 -34.06 -44.30 17.58
C ARG A 82 -34.21 -44.43 16.04
N ASP A 83 -33.82 -45.64 15.62
CA ASP A 83 -34.42 -46.58 14.65
C ASP A 83 -34.21 -46.41 13.12
N GLY A 84 -33.37 -47.30 12.57
CA GLY A 84 -33.81 -48.28 11.56
C GLY A 84 -33.66 -47.94 10.06
N PRO A 85 -33.60 -48.94 9.16
CA PRO A 85 -32.54 -49.01 8.14
C PRO A 85 -33.00 -49.13 6.67
N ASP A 86 -31.99 -49.13 5.78
CA ASP A 86 -31.86 -50.01 4.59
C ASP A 86 -32.23 -49.50 3.19
N THR A 87 -31.52 -50.09 2.20
CA THR A 87 -31.63 -50.07 0.72
C THR A 87 -30.97 -48.89 -0.01
N GLY A 88 -30.11 -49.03 -1.03
CA GLY A 88 -29.65 -50.19 -1.81
C GLY A 88 -29.44 -49.75 -3.29
N ASP A 89 -28.28 -50.06 -3.87
CA ASP A 89 -27.99 -50.35 -5.30
C ASP A 89 -28.39 -49.33 -6.41
N THR A 90 -27.78 -49.18 -7.60
CA THR A 90 -26.73 -49.80 -8.45
C THR A 90 -26.51 -48.84 -9.66
N ALA A 91 -25.28 -48.53 -10.11
CA ALA A 91 -24.58 -49.03 -11.31
C ALA A 91 -25.29 -48.93 -12.69
N GLY A 92 -24.60 -48.42 -13.73
CA GLY A 92 -24.82 -48.81 -15.14
C GLY A 92 -24.72 -47.71 -16.21
N ASP A 93 -23.75 -47.84 -17.11
CA ASP A 93 -23.29 -46.90 -18.17
C ASP A 93 -23.98 -47.19 -19.56
N PRO A 94 -23.53 -46.70 -20.77
CA PRO A 94 -24.29 -46.10 -21.89
C PRO A 94 -24.56 -47.13 -23.05
N PRO A 95 -24.63 -46.90 -24.40
CA PRO A 95 -24.54 -45.70 -25.29
C PRO A 95 -25.53 -45.66 -26.51
N GLY A 96 -25.45 -44.63 -27.38
CA GLY A 96 -26.04 -44.67 -28.73
C GLY A 96 -26.35 -43.30 -29.36
N GLY A 97 -25.65 -42.89 -30.43
CA GLY A 97 -25.74 -41.55 -31.04
C GLY A 97 -26.71 -41.40 -32.21
N PHE A 98 -26.78 -40.19 -32.80
CA PHE A 98 -27.07 -39.94 -34.23
C PHE A 98 -26.71 -38.49 -34.64
N THR A 99 -26.43 -38.38 -35.93
CA THR A 99 -25.97 -37.29 -36.80
C THR A 99 -26.76 -35.96 -36.80
N GLY A 100 -26.12 -34.83 -37.14
CA GLY A 100 -26.84 -33.68 -37.72
C GLY A 100 -26.27 -32.26 -37.59
N ARG A 101 -25.29 -31.92 -38.43
CA ARG A 101 -25.09 -30.63 -39.15
C ARG A 101 -25.87 -29.39 -38.65
N PHE A 102 -25.21 -28.50 -37.89
CA PHE A 102 -25.17 -27.04 -38.08
C PHE A 102 -24.03 -26.47 -37.22
N GLY A 103 -22.83 -26.39 -37.82
CA GLY A 103 -21.67 -25.76 -37.19
C GLY A 103 -21.85 -24.24 -37.10
N ARG A 104 -22.62 -23.77 -36.12
CA ARG A 104 -22.38 -22.43 -35.56
C ARG A 104 -21.16 -22.58 -34.65
N ARG A 105 -20.00 -22.11 -35.13
CA ARG A 105 -18.87 -21.74 -34.28
C ARG A 105 -19.43 -20.81 -33.20
N ARG A 106 -19.77 -21.35 -32.03
CA ARG A 106 -19.84 -20.57 -30.80
C ARG A 106 -18.40 -20.08 -30.61
N ARG A 107 -18.14 -18.82 -30.95
CA ARG A 107 -17.06 -18.07 -30.32
C ARG A 107 -17.26 -18.31 -28.83
N GLY A 108 -16.33 -19.06 -28.23
CA GLY A 108 -16.33 -19.29 -26.80
C GLY A 108 -16.41 -17.92 -26.13
N ARG A 109 -17.39 -17.74 -25.26
CA ARG A 109 -17.39 -16.61 -24.35
C ARG A 109 -16.12 -16.77 -23.51
N PRO A 110 -15.18 -15.80 -23.52
CA PRO A 110 -13.95 -15.92 -22.74
C PRO A 110 -14.31 -16.17 -21.27
N ARG A 111 -13.52 -17.01 -20.60
CA ARG A 111 -13.73 -17.29 -19.18
C ARG A 111 -13.37 -16.04 -18.39
N GLN A 112 -14.00 -15.87 -17.24
CA GLN A 112 -13.71 -14.81 -16.30
C GLN A 112 -12.28 -15.07 -15.76
N GLY A 113 -11.27 -14.49 -16.40
CA GLY A 113 -9.85 -14.78 -16.16
C GLY A 113 -8.93 -14.59 -17.38
N ASP A 114 -9.49 -14.55 -18.61
CA ASP A 114 -8.71 -14.43 -19.86
C ASP A 114 -8.50 -12.97 -20.32
N TYR A 115 -8.53 -12.00 -19.42
CA TYR A 115 -8.38 -10.59 -19.77
C TYR A 115 -6.95 -10.14 -19.44
N SER A 116 -6.15 -9.81 -20.46
CA SER A 116 -4.90 -9.07 -20.26
C SER A 116 -5.22 -7.59 -20.15
N TRP A 117 -4.50 -6.87 -19.30
CA TRP A 117 -4.62 -5.43 -19.12
C TRP A 117 -4.29 -4.66 -20.41
N SER A 118 -3.50 -5.28 -21.31
CA SER A 118 -3.18 -4.75 -22.64
C SER A 118 -4.39 -4.65 -23.59
N ASP A 119 -5.45 -5.41 -23.35
CA ASP A 119 -6.66 -5.39 -24.20
C ASP A 119 -7.51 -4.11 -24.01
N PHE A 120 -7.14 -3.22 -23.08
CA PHE A 120 -7.99 -2.12 -22.60
C PHE A 120 -7.32 -0.74 -22.59
N GLU A 121 -6.14 -0.60 -23.20
CA GLU A 121 -5.48 0.71 -23.36
C GLU A 121 -6.22 1.58 -24.40
N LEU A 122 -6.49 2.84 -24.05
CA LEU A 122 -6.97 3.89 -24.94
C LEU A 122 -5.81 4.84 -25.27
N GLU A 123 -5.80 5.37 -26.51
CA GLU A 123 -4.73 6.24 -27.01
C GLU A 123 -4.49 7.49 -26.13
N ASP A 124 -3.21 7.73 -25.83
CA ASP A 124 -2.63 8.56 -24.76
C ASP A 124 -2.81 10.08 -24.96
N ASP A 125 -3.55 10.72 -24.04
CA ASP A 125 -3.57 12.18 -23.85
C ASP A 125 -3.58 12.52 -22.34
N ARG A 126 -2.79 11.76 -21.55
CA ARG A 126 -2.87 11.82 -20.09
C ARG A 126 -2.03 12.92 -19.48
N LEU A 127 -2.54 13.50 -18.39
CA LEU A 127 -1.81 14.43 -17.53
C LEU A 127 -0.55 13.75 -17.00
N ARG A 128 0.61 14.24 -17.45
CA ARG A 128 1.94 13.81 -17.02
C ARG A 128 2.70 14.99 -16.44
N VAL A 129 2.93 14.96 -15.13
CA VAL A 129 3.79 15.95 -14.47
C VAL A 129 5.25 15.67 -14.78
N GLU A 130 5.92 16.67 -15.33
CA GLU A 130 7.36 16.62 -15.62
C GLU A 130 8.20 16.64 -14.33
N PRO A 131 9.23 15.77 -14.23
CA PRO A 131 10.16 15.80 -13.10
C PRO A 131 11.00 17.09 -13.12
N TYR A 132 11.61 17.40 -11.98
CA TYR A 132 12.72 18.35 -11.98
C TYR A 132 13.94 17.77 -12.70
N PRO A 133 14.83 18.61 -13.26
CA PRO A 133 16.09 18.15 -13.82
C PRO A 133 16.92 17.35 -12.79
N PRO A 134 17.72 16.36 -13.25
CA PRO A 134 18.66 15.67 -12.39
C PRO A 134 19.55 16.64 -11.60
N GLY A 135 19.76 16.35 -10.31
CA GLY A 135 20.59 17.18 -9.42
C GLY A 135 19.88 18.39 -8.80
N THR A 136 18.60 18.63 -9.14
CA THR A 136 17.78 19.62 -8.43
C THR A 136 17.67 19.24 -6.95
N PRO A 137 17.87 20.18 -6.00
CA PRO A 137 17.65 19.90 -4.58
C PRO A 137 16.27 19.31 -4.33
N HIS A 138 16.19 18.37 -3.38
CA HIS A 138 14.94 17.67 -3.08
C HIS A 138 13.88 18.64 -2.58
N VAL A 139 12.73 18.62 -3.26
CA VAL A 139 11.49 19.30 -2.87
C VAL A 139 10.43 18.22 -2.70
N ALA A 140 9.71 18.25 -1.58
CA ALA A 140 8.64 17.30 -1.28
C ALA A 140 7.34 17.69 -2.03
N ASP A 141 7.36 17.63 -3.35
CA ASP A 141 6.23 17.96 -4.24
C ASP A 141 5.92 16.87 -5.29
N GLY A 142 6.55 15.69 -5.16
CA GLY A 142 6.36 14.55 -6.05
C GLY A 142 7.08 14.66 -7.40
N ARG A 143 7.89 15.70 -7.62
CA ARG A 143 8.61 15.92 -8.90
C ARG A 143 10.08 15.53 -8.85
N ARG A 144 10.50 14.82 -7.81
CA ARG A 144 11.87 14.31 -7.71
C ARG A 144 12.19 13.40 -8.90
N HIS A 145 13.38 13.58 -9.47
CA HIS A 145 13.87 12.77 -10.58
C HIS A 145 14.22 11.35 -10.12
N CYS A 146 13.69 10.34 -10.79
CA CYS A 146 13.81 8.92 -10.51
C CYS A 146 14.85 8.19 -11.39
N GLY A 147 15.55 8.92 -12.26
CA GLY A 147 16.64 8.37 -13.09
C GLY A 147 16.12 7.74 -14.38
N VAL A 148 16.61 6.56 -14.74
CA VAL A 148 16.14 5.82 -15.92
C VAL A 148 14.65 5.44 -15.85
N LEU A 149 14.08 5.40 -14.64
CA LEU A 149 12.64 5.17 -14.44
C LEU A 149 11.75 6.27 -15.02
N GLU A 150 12.28 7.46 -15.29
CA GLU A 150 11.49 8.53 -15.92
C GLU A 150 10.92 8.11 -17.28
N ASN A 151 11.54 7.15 -17.96
CA ASN A 151 11.06 6.63 -19.24
C ASN A 151 9.71 5.89 -19.12
N VAL A 152 9.42 5.33 -17.94
CA VAL A 152 8.22 4.51 -17.68
C VAL A 152 7.34 5.10 -16.57
N LEU A 153 7.73 6.23 -15.97
CA LEU A 153 7.00 6.85 -14.85
C LEU A 153 6.00 7.91 -15.34
N TYR A 154 4.73 7.71 -14.97
CA TYR A 154 3.58 8.56 -15.27
C TYR A 154 3.03 9.18 -13.98
N ARG A 155 3.27 10.48 -13.82
CA ARG A 155 2.81 11.28 -12.66
C ARG A 155 1.48 11.95 -12.96
N GLN A 156 0.39 11.46 -12.36
CA GLN A 156 -0.98 11.79 -12.71
C GLN A 156 -1.63 12.79 -11.72
N TRP A 157 -1.14 14.03 -11.70
CA TRP A 157 -1.78 15.15 -10.99
C TRP A 157 -1.59 16.46 -11.75
N ASP A 158 -2.29 17.54 -11.38
CA ASP A 158 -2.06 18.88 -11.95
C ASP A 158 -1.23 19.73 -10.98
N VAL A 159 -0.02 20.13 -11.40
CA VAL A 159 0.85 21.03 -10.63
C VAL A 159 0.21 22.38 -10.32
N ARG A 160 -0.79 22.81 -11.10
CA ARG A 160 -1.52 24.07 -10.89
C ARG A 160 -2.44 23.99 -9.68
N GLU A 161 -2.91 22.79 -9.33
CA GLU A 161 -3.74 22.54 -8.16
C GLU A 161 -2.91 22.40 -6.86
N GLY A 162 -1.58 22.29 -7.01
CA GLY A 162 -0.63 22.18 -5.92
C GLY A 162 0.07 20.82 -5.88
N PRO A 163 0.90 20.56 -4.85
CA PRO A 163 1.52 19.26 -4.67
C PRO A 163 0.47 18.19 -4.35
N PRO A 164 0.71 16.92 -4.74
CA PRO A 164 -0.21 15.82 -4.44
C PRO A 164 -0.15 15.44 -2.95
N SER A 165 -0.90 14.41 -2.57
CA SER A 165 -0.91 13.90 -1.19
C SER A 165 0.49 13.40 -0.75
N PRO A 166 0.80 13.44 0.56
CA PRO A 166 2.08 12.95 1.08
C PRO A 166 2.41 11.50 0.67
N GLU A 167 1.40 10.65 0.53
CA GLU A 167 1.52 9.27 0.09
C GLU A 167 2.03 9.17 -1.35
N VAL A 168 1.51 9.98 -2.27
CA VAL A 168 1.99 10.08 -3.66
C VAL A 168 3.41 10.63 -3.72
N ILE A 169 3.72 11.66 -2.91
CA ILE A 169 5.07 12.22 -2.82
C ILE A 169 6.05 11.14 -2.32
N ALA A 170 5.67 10.40 -1.28
CA ALA A 170 6.48 9.32 -0.71
C ALA A 170 6.73 8.21 -1.74
N ALA A 171 5.74 7.83 -2.54
CA ALA A 171 5.90 6.84 -3.60
C ALA A 171 7.01 7.25 -4.61
N VAL A 172 6.99 8.50 -5.08
CA VAL A 172 8.04 9.01 -5.99
C VAL A 172 9.41 9.07 -5.29
N ASP A 173 9.44 9.50 -4.02
CA ASP A 173 10.66 9.54 -3.23
C ASP A 173 11.28 8.15 -3.01
N SER A 174 10.44 7.14 -2.81
CA SER A 174 10.85 5.75 -2.66
C SER A 174 11.45 5.20 -3.95
N LEU A 175 10.83 5.43 -5.11
CA LEU A 175 11.43 5.11 -6.42
C LEU A 175 12.78 5.79 -6.63
N ALA A 176 12.85 7.09 -6.33
CA ALA A 176 14.08 7.85 -6.49
C ALA A 176 15.20 7.34 -5.55
N SER A 177 14.86 6.70 -4.44
CA SER A 177 15.80 6.13 -3.48
C SER A 177 16.32 4.74 -3.82
N LEU A 178 15.72 4.04 -4.80
CA LEU A 178 16.16 2.71 -5.21
C LEU A 178 17.61 2.71 -5.74
N PRO A 179 18.38 1.62 -5.52
CA PRO A 179 19.65 1.40 -6.18
C PRO A 179 19.54 1.46 -7.70
N GLU A 180 20.56 2.02 -8.37
CA GLU A 180 20.55 2.19 -9.83
C GLU A 180 20.35 0.88 -10.61
N PRO A 181 20.98 -0.26 -10.24
CA PRO A 181 20.75 -1.51 -10.95
C PRO A 181 19.29 -1.99 -10.90
N LEU A 182 18.56 -1.70 -9.82
CA LEU A 182 17.13 -2.03 -9.73
C LEU A 182 16.31 -1.09 -10.61
N LYS A 183 16.64 0.20 -10.66
CA LYS A 183 15.98 1.16 -11.56
C LYS A 183 16.16 0.77 -13.02
N GLU A 184 17.36 0.36 -13.42
CA GLU A 184 17.64 -0.12 -14.78
C GLU A 184 16.84 -1.37 -15.11
N LYS A 185 16.79 -2.35 -14.21
CA LYS A 185 15.99 -3.57 -14.37
C LYS A 185 14.50 -3.25 -14.54
N LEU A 186 13.95 -2.43 -13.65
CA LEU A 186 12.55 -2.02 -13.69
C LEU A 186 12.24 -1.24 -14.98
N ALA A 187 13.09 -0.29 -15.38
CA ALA A 187 12.89 0.47 -16.62
C ALA A 187 12.96 -0.40 -17.88
N ALA A 188 13.69 -1.52 -17.85
CA ALA A 188 13.80 -2.46 -18.96
C ALA A 188 12.64 -3.47 -19.01
N GLY A 189 12.05 -3.80 -17.84
CA GLY A 189 11.04 -4.85 -17.72
C GLY A 189 9.60 -4.36 -17.56
N LEU A 190 9.39 -3.09 -17.19
CA LEU A 190 8.05 -2.53 -16.98
C LEU A 190 7.55 -1.74 -18.19
N ASP A 191 6.26 -1.87 -18.47
CA ASP A 191 5.55 -1.06 -19.45
C ASP A 191 5.14 0.31 -18.87
N GLY A 192 4.95 0.39 -17.55
CA GLY A 192 4.61 1.65 -16.90
C GLY A 192 4.54 1.62 -15.38
N ILE A 193 4.81 2.77 -14.78
CA ILE A 193 4.63 3.06 -13.36
C ILE A 193 3.71 4.28 -13.26
N TYR A 194 2.49 4.08 -12.77
CA TYR A 194 1.46 5.11 -12.65
C TYR A 194 1.32 5.53 -11.20
N VAL A 195 1.46 6.83 -10.94
CA VAL A 195 1.37 7.37 -9.58
C VAL A 195 0.49 8.61 -9.56
N GLY A 196 -0.49 8.66 -8.65
CA GLY A 196 -1.37 9.81 -8.52
C GLY A 196 -2.38 9.66 -7.36
N PRO A 197 -3.28 10.62 -7.17
CA PRO A 197 -4.29 10.57 -6.10
C PRO A 197 -5.39 9.53 -6.38
N GLY A 198 -6.02 8.99 -5.34
CA GLY A 198 -7.09 8.00 -5.44
C GLY A 198 -6.61 6.56 -5.22
N GLY A 199 -7.42 5.59 -5.62
CA GLY A 199 -7.04 4.17 -5.67
C GLY A 199 -6.68 3.73 -7.09
N VAL A 200 -6.33 2.46 -7.23
CA VAL A 200 -5.93 1.87 -8.54
C VAL A 200 -6.91 2.19 -9.68
N PRO A 201 -8.26 2.12 -9.52
CA PRO A 201 -9.19 2.43 -10.61
C PRO A 201 -9.25 3.90 -11.03
N GLN A 202 -8.61 4.80 -10.29
CA GLN A 202 -8.56 6.23 -10.62
C GLN A 202 -7.27 6.60 -11.36
N LEU A 203 -6.34 5.66 -11.51
CA LEU A 203 -5.06 5.84 -12.19
C LEU A 203 -5.03 4.94 -13.44
N ASP A 204 -4.30 5.37 -14.48
CA ASP A 204 -4.25 4.66 -15.79
C ASP A 204 -5.65 4.52 -16.47
N ASP A 205 -5.76 3.71 -17.54
CA ASP A 205 -7.04 3.31 -18.18
C ASP A 205 -7.84 2.28 -17.34
N MET A 206 -7.50 2.18 -16.05
CA MET A 206 -8.05 1.18 -15.14
C MET A 206 -9.39 1.62 -14.52
N GLY A 207 -10.01 2.68 -15.04
CA GLY A 207 -11.37 3.10 -14.69
C GLY A 207 -12.41 1.99 -14.81
N HIS A 208 -12.14 0.97 -15.62
CA HIS A 208 -12.99 -0.22 -15.77
C HIS A 208 -12.97 -1.18 -14.57
N LEU A 209 -12.00 -1.06 -13.66
CA LEU A 209 -11.94 -1.78 -12.38
C LEU A 209 -12.77 -1.14 -11.28
N ARG A 210 -13.34 0.04 -11.52
CA ARG A 210 -14.23 0.71 -10.57
C ARG A 210 -15.38 -0.21 -10.19
N ASP A 211 -15.65 -0.28 -8.89
CA ASP A 211 -16.68 -1.12 -8.26
C ASP A 211 -16.49 -2.64 -8.50
N ARG A 212 -15.39 -3.08 -9.14
CA ARG A 212 -15.11 -4.52 -9.31
C ARG A 212 -14.56 -5.11 -8.02
N PRO A 213 -15.00 -6.33 -7.64
CA PRO A 213 -14.44 -7.01 -6.48
C PRO A 213 -12.99 -7.41 -6.72
N LEU A 214 -12.18 -7.37 -5.66
CA LEU A 214 -10.86 -7.99 -5.62
C LEU A 214 -10.98 -9.51 -5.78
N PRO A 215 -9.91 -10.21 -6.21
CA PRO A 215 -9.89 -11.67 -6.29
C PRO A 215 -10.25 -12.36 -4.97
N SER A 216 -9.98 -11.70 -3.83
CA SER A 216 -10.36 -12.18 -2.50
C SER A 216 -11.88 -12.14 -2.23
N GLY A 217 -12.64 -11.39 -3.02
CA GLY A 217 -14.08 -11.17 -2.87
C GLY A 217 -14.49 -10.30 -1.68
N ARG A 218 -13.52 -9.73 -0.94
CA ARG A 218 -13.77 -9.04 0.34
C ARG A 218 -13.88 -7.53 0.25
N ALA A 219 -13.45 -6.94 -0.86
CA ALA A 219 -13.55 -5.51 -1.12
C ALA A 219 -13.49 -5.23 -2.64
N THR A 220 -13.62 -3.97 -3.05
CA THR A 220 -13.43 -3.55 -4.45
C THR A 220 -12.04 -2.98 -4.70
N TRP A 221 -11.65 -2.87 -5.96
CA TRP A 221 -10.38 -2.25 -6.35
C TRP A 221 -10.26 -0.78 -5.92
N ASP A 222 -11.38 -0.09 -5.64
CA ASP A 222 -11.40 1.33 -5.25
C ASP A 222 -10.69 1.65 -3.94
N ILE A 223 -10.50 0.64 -3.09
CA ILE A 223 -9.79 0.76 -1.81
C ILE A 223 -8.30 0.40 -1.93
N CYS A 224 -7.85 -0.17 -3.05
CA CYS A 224 -6.47 -0.57 -3.22
C CYS A 224 -5.56 0.64 -3.39
N ALA A 225 -4.56 0.70 -2.53
CA ALA A 225 -3.51 1.72 -2.56
C ALA A 225 -2.47 1.46 -3.64
N GLY A 226 -2.30 0.20 -4.05
CA GLY A 226 -1.35 -0.19 -5.07
C GLY A 226 -1.79 -1.48 -5.78
N ALA A 227 -1.19 -1.71 -6.94
CA ALA A 227 -1.26 -2.97 -7.65
C ALA A 227 -0.04 -3.13 -8.57
N TYR A 228 0.37 -4.39 -8.73
CA TYR A 228 1.24 -4.85 -9.80
C TYR A 228 0.51 -5.89 -10.66
N GLY A 229 0.66 -5.79 -11.98
CA GLY A 229 0.13 -6.75 -12.94
C GLY A 229 0.45 -6.34 -14.38
N ASP A 230 0.63 -7.32 -15.27
CA ASP A 230 0.98 -7.12 -16.68
C ASP A 230 2.11 -6.09 -16.86
N HIS A 231 3.21 -6.28 -16.13
CA HIS A 231 4.40 -5.40 -16.15
C HIS A 231 4.11 -3.92 -15.87
N LYS A 232 3.02 -3.62 -15.13
CA LYS A 232 2.67 -2.28 -14.68
C LYS A 232 2.60 -2.20 -13.17
N ILE A 233 3.07 -1.08 -12.64
CA ILE A 233 2.89 -0.68 -11.24
C ILE A 233 1.90 0.48 -11.21
N ILE A 234 0.91 0.42 -10.33
CA ILE A 234 -0.04 1.50 -10.09
C ILE A 234 -0.06 1.79 -8.60
N VAL A 235 0.13 3.06 -8.20
CA VAL A 235 0.16 3.47 -6.80
C VAL A 235 -0.64 4.75 -6.58
N GLY A 236 -1.64 4.63 -5.72
CA GLY A 236 -2.52 5.68 -5.25
C GLY A 236 -2.21 6.18 -3.84
N ASP A 237 -3.15 6.91 -3.25
CA ASP A 237 -3.09 7.45 -1.88
C ASP A 237 -4.10 6.84 -0.91
N ARG A 238 -4.70 5.70 -1.28
CA ARG A 238 -5.54 4.96 -0.34
C ARG A 238 -4.69 4.41 0.83
N PRO A 239 -5.26 4.29 2.03
CA PRO A 239 -4.57 3.68 3.15
C PRO A 239 -4.17 2.23 2.85
N SER A 240 -2.96 1.84 3.28
CA SER A 240 -2.46 0.48 3.14
C SER A 240 -1.78 0.00 4.43
N PRO A 241 -1.85 -1.31 4.76
CA PRO A 241 -1.12 -1.87 5.89
C PRO A 241 0.37 -2.10 5.62
N THR A 242 0.82 -2.01 4.37
CA THR A 242 2.22 -2.24 4.00
C THR A 242 3.15 -1.12 4.48
N PRO A 243 4.44 -1.40 4.78
CA PRO A 243 5.39 -0.37 5.21
C PRO A 243 5.60 0.77 4.20
N ASP A 244 5.55 0.46 2.91
CA ASP A 244 5.70 1.40 1.79
C ASP A 244 5.02 0.79 0.55
N VAL A 245 3.94 1.41 0.08
CA VAL A 245 3.11 0.84 -1.01
C VAL A 245 3.91 0.73 -2.30
N MET A 246 4.68 1.76 -2.64
CA MET A 246 5.47 1.73 -3.87
C MET A 246 6.53 0.65 -3.82
N LEU A 247 7.24 0.50 -2.71
CA LEU A 247 8.25 -0.54 -2.59
C LEU A 247 7.65 -1.94 -2.49
N HIS A 248 6.41 -2.08 -1.98
CA HIS A 248 5.69 -3.36 -2.03
C HIS A 248 5.37 -3.75 -3.48
N GLU A 249 4.82 -2.84 -4.29
CA GLU A 249 4.53 -3.14 -5.70
C GLU A 249 5.82 -3.35 -6.52
N VAL A 250 6.90 -2.63 -6.21
CA VAL A 250 8.23 -2.92 -6.77
C VAL A 250 8.71 -4.31 -6.36
N GLY A 251 8.40 -4.75 -5.13
CA GLY A 251 8.68 -6.09 -4.66
C GLY A 251 8.00 -7.15 -5.53
N HIS A 252 6.70 -6.99 -5.83
CA HIS A 252 5.99 -7.87 -6.77
C HIS A 252 6.57 -7.81 -8.19
N ALA A 253 6.89 -6.62 -8.68
CA ALA A 253 7.50 -6.45 -10.00
C ALA A 253 8.84 -7.18 -10.11
N LEU A 254 9.71 -7.04 -9.11
CA LEU A 254 10.98 -7.75 -9.10
C LEU A 254 10.81 -9.26 -8.92
N ASP A 255 9.80 -9.68 -8.14
CA ASP A 255 9.46 -11.09 -7.99
C ASP A 255 9.08 -11.72 -9.34
N ASP A 256 8.25 -11.04 -10.12
CA ASP A 256 7.85 -11.48 -11.46
C ASP A 256 9.02 -11.40 -12.48
N LEU A 257 9.75 -10.29 -12.53
CA LEU A 257 10.81 -10.05 -13.52
C LEU A 257 12.05 -10.94 -13.31
N ASP A 258 12.39 -11.31 -12.07
CA ASP A 258 13.52 -12.19 -11.77
C ASP A 258 13.13 -13.68 -11.76
N GLY A 259 11.87 -13.97 -12.08
CA GLY A 259 11.36 -15.31 -12.32
C GLY A 259 11.97 -16.00 -13.53
N GLU A 260 11.97 -17.33 -13.54
CA GLU A 260 12.37 -18.13 -14.71
C GLU A 260 11.12 -18.64 -15.45
N GLY A 261 10.92 -18.21 -16.70
CA GLY A 261 9.78 -18.64 -17.51
C GLY A 261 8.45 -18.11 -16.95
N ASP A 262 7.55 -19.02 -16.58
CA ASP A 262 6.24 -18.68 -16.00
C ASP A 262 6.26 -18.66 -14.45
N GLU A 263 7.43 -18.85 -13.83
CA GLU A 263 7.61 -18.84 -12.37
C GLU A 263 8.07 -17.48 -11.86
N TRP A 264 7.78 -17.15 -10.60
CA TRP A 264 8.26 -15.93 -9.94
C TRP A 264 9.54 -16.24 -9.13
N ALA A 265 10.36 -15.24 -8.80
CA ALA A 265 11.60 -15.42 -8.04
C ALA A 265 11.36 -16.04 -6.65
N SER A 266 10.21 -15.78 -6.04
CA SER A 266 9.72 -16.35 -4.80
C SER A 266 9.29 -17.81 -4.94
N ASP A 267 9.12 -18.30 -6.17
CA ASP A 267 8.95 -19.71 -6.50
C ASP A 267 10.30 -20.44 -6.58
N SER A 268 11.44 -19.74 -6.50
CA SER A 268 12.75 -20.40 -6.47
C SER A 268 12.92 -21.34 -5.26
N PRO A 269 13.62 -22.48 -5.41
CA PRO A 269 13.85 -23.41 -4.29
C PRO A 269 14.53 -22.76 -3.08
N ALA A 270 15.33 -21.73 -3.30
CA ALA A 270 16.00 -21.00 -2.23
C ALA A 270 15.01 -20.18 -1.39
N PHE A 271 14.12 -19.42 -2.03
CA PHE A 271 13.13 -18.63 -1.31
C PHE A 271 12.03 -19.49 -0.69
N GLN A 272 11.60 -20.56 -1.36
CA GLN A 272 10.62 -21.50 -0.79
C GLN A 272 11.09 -22.07 0.55
N ARG A 273 12.34 -22.54 0.64
CA ARG A 273 12.91 -23.03 1.90
C ARG A 273 12.95 -21.95 2.98
N LEU A 274 13.38 -20.73 2.64
CA LEU A 274 13.41 -19.61 3.58
C LEU A 274 11.99 -19.26 4.07
N TYR A 275 11.01 -19.25 3.18
CA TYR A 275 9.62 -19.00 3.51
C TYR A 275 9.03 -20.10 4.41
N GLU A 276 9.35 -21.37 4.16
CA GLU A 276 8.96 -22.51 5.02
C GLU A 276 9.51 -22.36 6.45
N GLU A 277 10.75 -21.88 6.61
CA GLU A 277 11.33 -21.56 7.92
C GLU A 277 10.62 -20.36 8.59
N CYS A 278 10.17 -19.39 7.80
CA CYS A 278 9.43 -18.23 8.30
C CYS A 278 7.99 -18.55 8.70
N LEU A 279 7.35 -19.51 8.03
CA LEU A 279 5.90 -19.80 8.13
C LEU A 279 5.38 -19.97 9.58
N PRO A 280 6.07 -20.67 10.50
CA PRO A 280 5.63 -20.80 11.90
C PRO A 280 5.68 -19.49 12.69
N HIS A 281 6.44 -18.50 12.20
CA HIS A 281 6.70 -17.22 12.86
C HIS A 281 5.97 -16.05 12.22
N LEU A 282 5.28 -16.25 11.08
CA LEU A 282 4.52 -15.20 10.42
C LEU A 282 3.35 -14.73 11.30
N ALA A 283 3.40 -13.47 11.71
CA ALA A 283 2.41 -12.87 12.60
C ALA A 283 1.03 -12.76 11.92
N SER A 284 1.01 -12.39 10.64
CA SER A 284 -0.23 -12.20 9.89
C SER A 284 -0.78 -13.51 9.33
N ALA A 285 -2.11 -13.64 9.31
CA ALA A 285 -2.78 -14.68 8.53
C ALA A 285 -2.67 -14.42 7.02
N PHE A 286 -2.44 -13.16 6.62
CA PHE A 286 -2.28 -12.75 5.22
C PHE A 286 -1.08 -13.42 4.56
N HIS A 287 0.08 -13.40 5.22
CA HIS A 287 1.30 -14.04 4.76
C HIS A 287 1.29 -15.57 4.90
N ARG A 288 0.28 -16.14 5.59
CA ARG A 288 0.08 -17.59 5.77
C ARG A 288 -0.98 -18.16 4.82
N GLN A 289 -1.47 -17.36 3.87
CA GLN A 289 -2.44 -17.82 2.89
C GLN A 289 -1.91 -19.00 2.09
N PRO A 290 -2.79 -19.96 1.71
CA PRO A 290 -2.38 -21.15 0.97
C PRO A 290 -1.88 -20.80 -0.43
N ASN A 291 -1.28 -21.80 -1.09
CA ASN A 291 -0.70 -21.70 -2.42
C ASN A 291 0.47 -20.70 -2.45
N THR A 292 0.64 -19.99 -3.56
CA THR A 292 1.74 -19.04 -3.79
C THR A 292 1.46 -17.66 -3.21
N LEU A 293 0.20 -17.33 -2.88
CA LEU A 293 -0.21 -15.98 -2.51
C LEU A 293 0.48 -15.49 -1.23
N GLY A 294 0.44 -16.26 -0.14
CA GLY A 294 1.09 -15.85 1.12
C GLY A 294 2.59 -15.64 0.98
N ARG A 295 3.24 -16.42 0.09
CA ARG A 295 4.68 -16.34 -0.18
C ARG A 295 5.05 -15.10 -0.98
N ARG A 296 4.33 -14.82 -2.07
CA ARG A 296 4.54 -13.64 -2.93
C ARG A 296 4.30 -12.35 -2.15
N GLU A 297 3.24 -12.30 -1.35
CA GLU A 297 2.95 -11.17 -0.46
C GLU A 297 4.04 -10.97 0.60
N PHE A 298 4.55 -12.06 1.19
CA PHE A 298 5.67 -11.97 2.13
C PHE A 298 6.95 -11.48 1.46
N PHE A 299 7.22 -11.92 0.22
CA PHE A 299 8.36 -11.42 -0.56
C PHE A 299 8.27 -9.91 -0.77
N ALA A 300 7.11 -9.42 -1.24
CA ALA A 300 6.87 -8.00 -1.49
C ALA A 300 6.98 -7.14 -0.21
N ASP A 301 6.33 -7.55 0.89
CA ASP A 301 6.42 -6.82 2.16
C ASP A 301 7.82 -6.86 2.77
N ALA A 302 8.55 -7.99 2.65
CA ALA A 302 9.92 -8.09 3.12
C ALA A 302 10.85 -7.16 2.32
N PHE A 303 10.71 -7.14 0.98
CA PHE A 303 11.43 -6.21 0.13
C PHE A 303 11.14 -4.76 0.54
N ALA A 304 9.86 -4.39 0.71
CA ALA A 304 9.46 -3.05 1.12
C ALA A 304 10.07 -2.65 2.45
N ALA A 305 9.97 -3.51 3.47
CA ALA A 305 10.52 -3.24 4.80
C ALA A 305 12.05 -3.05 4.80
N ILE A 306 12.78 -3.80 3.97
CA ILE A 306 14.24 -3.70 3.86
C ILE A 306 14.63 -2.43 3.10
N SER A 307 14.07 -2.23 1.90
CA SER A 307 14.36 -1.10 1.02
C SER A 307 14.00 0.24 1.66
N SER A 308 12.89 0.31 2.40
CA SER A 308 12.47 1.50 3.12
C SER A 308 13.17 1.68 4.47
N ARG A 309 14.16 0.83 4.81
CA ARG A 309 14.89 0.80 6.09
C ARG A 309 14.00 0.61 7.33
N GLN A 310 12.80 0.06 7.15
CA GLN A 310 11.86 -0.29 8.23
C GLN A 310 12.12 -1.70 8.78
N ARG A 311 13.37 -2.00 9.14
CA ARG A 311 13.76 -3.31 9.71
C ARG A 311 12.89 -3.78 10.89
N PRO A 312 12.42 -2.90 11.80
CA PRO A 312 11.48 -3.32 12.84
C PRO A 312 10.18 -3.92 12.30
N ALA A 313 9.68 -3.46 11.15
CA ALA A 313 8.48 -4.02 10.52
C ALA A 313 8.72 -5.47 10.06
N LEU A 314 9.89 -5.78 9.50
CA LEU A 314 10.26 -7.17 9.16
C LEU A 314 10.34 -8.08 10.38
N VAL A 315 10.90 -7.56 11.48
CA VAL A 315 10.93 -8.31 12.76
C VAL A 315 9.52 -8.53 13.31
N ASP A 316 8.65 -7.53 13.23
CA ASP A 316 7.25 -7.65 13.65
C ASP A 316 6.47 -8.65 12.77
N MET A 317 6.72 -8.68 11.46
CA MET A 317 6.15 -9.69 10.53
C MET A 317 6.52 -11.12 10.95
N LEU A 318 7.70 -11.31 11.54
CA LEU A 318 8.21 -12.59 12.03
C LEU A 318 8.02 -12.78 13.54
N ALA A 319 7.02 -12.12 14.13
CA ALA A 319 6.64 -12.24 15.53
C ALA A 319 7.83 -12.01 16.52
N GLY A 320 8.76 -11.13 16.16
CA GLY A 320 9.94 -10.83 16.96
C GLY A 320 11.15 -11.73 16.70
N ASN A 321 11.08 -12.67 15.75
CA ASN A 321 12.21 -13.56 15.44
C ASN A 321 13.30 -12.83 14.64
N ILE A 322 14.20 -12.17 15.38
CA ILE A 322 15.32 -11.40 14.82
C ILE A 322 16.24 -12.27 13.95
N ARG A 323 16.46 -13.54 14.31
CA ARG A 323 17.36 -14.41 13.57
C ARG A 323 16.83 -14.68 12.16
N LEU A 324 15.55 -15.05 12.03
CA LEU A 324 14.94 -15.23 10.72
C LEU A 324 14.86 -13.93 9.94
N ALA A 325 14.57 -12.80 10.60
CA ALA A 325 14.59 -11.50 9.94
C ALA A 325 15.96 -11.20 9.29
N LEU A 326 17.06 -11.54 9.96
CA LEU A 326 18.41 -11.41 9.40
C LEU A 326 18.66 -12.35 8.21
N GLU A 327 18.18 -13.59 8.24
CA GLU A 327 18.28 -14.52 7.11
C GLU A 327 17.51 -14.00 5.88
N VAL A 328 16.31 -13.46 6.10
CA VAL A 328 15.52 -12.80 5.05
C VAL A 328 16.27 -11.59 4.49
N MET A 329 16.83 -10.73 5.36
CA MET A 329 17.66 -9.61 4.91
C MET A 329 18.87 -10.07 4.08
N LEU A 330 19.54 -11.15 4.48
CA LEU A 330 20.69 -11.69 3.74
C LEU A 330 20.29 -12.29 2.38
N PHE A 331 19.08 -12.82 2.26
CA PHE A 331 18.54 -13.25 0.97
C PHE A 331 18.40 -12.04 0.03
N PHE A 332 17.70 -11.00 0.47
CA PHE A 332 17.47 -9.80 -0.35
C PHE A 332 18.74 -9.01 -0.63
N ASN A 333 19.66 -8.91 0.33
CA ASN A 333 20.93 -8.21 0.14
C ASN A 333 21.78 -8.88 -0.95
N ARG A 334 21.78 -10.22 -1.02
CA ARG A 334 22.51 -10.98 -2.05
C ARG A 334 21.88 -10.86 -3.43
N GLY A 335 20.54 -10.83 -3.52
CA GLY A 335 19.83 -10.75 -4.79
C GLY A 335 19.72 -9.33 -5.35
N PHE A 336 19.48 -8.35 -4.49
CA PHE A 336 19.04 -7.00 -4.89
C PHE A 336 19.98 -5.87 -4.40
N GLY A 337 20.96 -6.17 -3.55
CA GLY A 337 21.94 -5.18 -3.07
C GLY A 337 21.39 -4.14 -2.08
N ILE A 338 20.30 -4.47 -1.38
CA ILE A 338 19.58 -3.58 -0.44
C ILE A 338 19.87 -3.84 1.05
#